data_AF-A0A059DVW4-F1
#
_entry.id   AF-A0A059DVW4-F1
#
_cell.length_a   1.000
_cell.length_b   1.000
_cell.length_c   1.000
_cell.angle_alpha   90.00
_cell.angle_beta   90.00
_cell.angle_gamma   90.00
#
_symmetry.space_group_name_H-M   'P 1'
#
loop_
_entity.id
_entity.type
_entity.pdbx_description
1 polymer ?
#
loop_
_entity_poly.entity_id
_entity_poly.type
_entity_poly.pdbx_seq_one_letter_code
_entity_poly.pdbx_strand_id
1 'polypeptide(L)'
;MRLFRHLVSWALALFLVAMFIHANIHPLPNPPEGMVKFFDPPGENIVFQTIATNSGISLYEPTGRVVVGIIELIAALFLILPMTRRFGAFLSAGILGGAVAMHLSPWLGREVPVSLDPQNTSTDGGMLFMLAILMLVCSLLVMVVHPSAKDRG
;
A
#
# COMPACT_ATOMS: atom_id res chain seq x y z
N MET A 1 -29.98 -8.27 1.01
CA MET A 1 -28.81 -7.91 1.86
C MET A 1 -27.54 -8.73 1.56
N ARG A 2 -27.61 -10.05 1.33
CA ARG A 2 -26.42 -10.88 1.00
C ARG A 2 -25.68 -10.42 -0.27
N LEU A 3 -26.41 -10.23 -1.38
CA LEU A 3 -25.83 -9.77 -2.65
C LEU A 3 -25.07 -8.44 -2.51
N PHE A 4 -25.67 -7.46 -1.84
CA PHE A 4 -25.04 -6.16 -1.58
C PHE A 4 -23.70 -6.30 -0.83
N ARG A 5 -23.64 -7.11 0.23
CA ARG A 5 -22.39 -7.39 0.97
C ARG A 5 -21.33 -8.05 0.10
N HIS A 6 -21.71 -8.96 -0.80
CA HIS A 6 -20.78 -9.56 -1.74
C HIS A 6 -20.22 -8.55 -2.73
N LEU A 7 -21.07 -7.70 -3.31
CA LEU A 7 -20.66 -6.65 -4.25
C LEU A 7 -19.70 -5.66 -3.58
N VAL A 8 -20.03 -5.19 -2.37
CA VAL A 8 -19.15 -4.29 -1.60
C VAL A 8 -17.82 -4.96 -1.26
N SER A 9 -17.84 -6.22 -0.82
CA SER A 9 -16.60 -6.97 -0.54
C SER A 9 -15.71 -7.11 -1.76
N TRP A 10 -16.29 -7.34 -2.94
CA TRP A 10 -15.53 -7.41 -4.20
C TRP A 10 -15.00 -6.05 -4.62
N ALA A 11 -15.82 -5.00 -4.58
CA ALA A 11 -15.40 -3.66 -4.93
C ALA A 11 -14.19 -3.21 -4.09
N LEU A 12 -14.26 -3.38 -2.77
CA LEU A 12 -13.17 -3.05 -1.86
C LEU A 12 -11.91 -3.91 -2.11
N ALA A 13 -12.09 -5.22 -2.33
CA ALA A 13 -10.96 -6.12 -2.58
C ALA A 13 -10.26 -5.78 -3.91
N LEU A 14 -11.02 -5.53 -4.98
CA LEU A 14 -10.46 -5.16 -6.29
C LEU A 14 -9.78 -3.80 -6.24
N PHE A 15 -10.34 -2.83 -5.50
CA PHE A 15 -9.68 -1.56 -5.25
C PHE A 15 -8.31 -1.76 -4.58
N LEU A 16 -8.24 -2.49 -3.47
CA LEU A 16 -6.98 -2.76 -2.76
C LEU A 16 -5.96 -3.49 -3.65
N VAL A 17 -6.41 -4.50 -4.39
CA VAL A 17 -5.58 -5.26 -5.34
C VAL A 17 -5.01 -4.34 -6.42
N ALA A 18 -5.85 -3.50 -7.02
CA ALA A 18 -5.42 -2.57 -8.06
C ALA A 18 -4.39 -1.57 -7.51
N MET A 19 -4.58 -1.07 -6.29
CA MET A 19 -3.64 -0.16 -5.66
C MET A 19 -2.30 -0.81 -5.31
N PHE A 20 -2.30 -2.05 -4.78
CA PHE A 20 -1.06 -2.78 -4.54
C PHE A 20 -0.32 -3.09 -5.83
N ILE A 21 -1.03 -3.50 -6.89
CA ILE A 21 -0.44 -3.72 -8.21
C ILE A 21 0.16 -2.42 -8.75
N HIS A 22 -0.59 -1.31 -8.66
CA HIS A 22 -0.14 -0.01 -9.14
C HIS A 22 1.14 0.46 -8.42
N ALA A 23 1.20 0.36 -7.09
CA ALA A 23 2.36 0.76 -6.31
C ALA A 23 3.61 -0.12 -6.52
N ASN A 24 3.42 -1.39 -6.88
CA ASN A 24 4.53 -2.34 -7.01
C ASN A 24 5.09 -2.44 -8.42
N ILE A 25 4.22 -2.48 -9.43
CA ILE A 25 4.61 -2.77 -10.81
C ILE A 25 4.09 -1.77 -11.83
N HIS A 26 3.20 -0.84 -11.45
CA HIS A 26 2.62 0.18 -12.33
C HIS A 26 2.27 -0.32 -13.75
N PRO A 27 1.12 -0.98 -13.94
CA PRO A 27 0.79 -1.65 -15.20
C PRO A 27 0.48 -0.70 -16.37
N LEU A 28 0.52 0.62 -16.16
CA LEU A 28 0.19 1.63 -17.17
C LEU A 28 1.47 2.18 -17.83
N PRO A 29 1.38 2.70 -19.07
CA PRO A 29 2.51 3.38 -19.72
C PRO A 29 2.97 4.60 -18.90
N ASN A 30 4.26 4.95 -19.03
CA ASN A 30 4.89 6.10 -18.39
C ASN A 30 4.75 6.10 -16.85
N PRO A 31 5.41 5.14 -16.16
CA PRO A 31 5.40 5.12 -14.71
C PRO A 31 5.97 6.41 -14.11
N PRO A 32 5.42 6.90 -13.00
CA PRO A 32 6.01 8.00 -12.26
C PRO A 32 7.39 7.57 -11.72
N GLU A 33 8.39 8.41 -11.94
CA GLU A 33 9.76 8.17 -11.46
C GLU A 33 9.82 8.11 -9.93
N GLY A 34 10.55 7.14 -9.37
CA GLY A 34 10.78 7.03 -7.94
C GLY A 34 9.58 6.58 -7.11
N MET A 35 8.52 6.07 -7.76
CA MET A 35 7.26 5.68 -7.12
C MET A 35 6.87 4.20 -7.31
N VAL A 36 7.66 3.42 -8.06
CA VAL A 36 7.36 2.02 -8.40
C VAL A 36 8.30 1.05 -7.69
N LYS A 37 7.77 0.35 -6.68
CA LYS A 37 8.60 -0.40 -5.72
C LYS A 37 9.49 -1.50 -6.31
N PHE A 38 9.19 -2.10 -7.46
CA PHE A 38 10.06 -3.12 -8.05
C PHE A 38 10.88 -2.66 -9.25
N PHE A 39 10.55 -1.52 -9.85
CA PHE A 39 11.20 -1.06 -11.07
C PHE A 39 12.11 0.15 -10.85
N ASP A 40 11.96 0.87 -9.74
CA ASP A 40 12.91 1.93 -9.38
C ASP A 40 14.28 1.33 -9.01
N PRO A 41 15.38 1.89 -9.55
CA PRO A 41 16.74 1.55 -9.15
C PRO A 41 16.97 1.71 -7.63
N PRO A 42 17.94 0.97 -7.05
CA PRO A 42 18.29 1.14 -5.64
C PRO A 42 18.66 2.58 -5.31
N GLY A 43 18.00 3.15 -4.30
CA GLY A 43 18.24 4.53 -3.83
C GLY A 43 17.48 5.61 -4.58
N GLU A 44 16.68 5.25 -5.60
CA GLU A 44 15.89 6.20 -6.38
C GLU A 44 14.40 6.24 -5.97
N ASN A 45 13.92 5.25 -5.21
CA ASN A 45 12.55 5.29 -4.72
C ASN A 45 12.38 6.37 -3.64
N ILE A 46 11.53 7.33 -3.90
CA ILE A 46 11.37 8.54 -3.08
C ILE A 46 10.96 8.21 -1.65
N VAL A 47 9.93 7.37 -1.47
CA VAL A 47 9.38 7.06 -0.14
C VAL A 47 10.41 6.34 0.72
N PHE A 48 11.00 5.25 0.20
CA PHE A 48 11.91 4.42 0.98
C PHE A 48 13.28 5.08 1.16
N GLN A 49 13.77 5.81 0.17
CA GLN A 49 15.02 6.58 0.31
C GLN A 49 14.88 7.73 1.29
N THR A 50 13.72 8.41 1.32
CA THR A 50 13.42 9.46 2.32
C THR A 50 13.47 8.86 3.73
N ILE A 51 12.81 7.72 3.95
CA ILE A 51 12.85 7.01 5.23
C ILE A 51 14.28 6.62 5.60
N ALA A 52 15.03 6.01 4.67
CA ALA A 52 16.39 5.55 4.92
C ALA A 52 17.31 6.70 5.33
N THR A 53 17.19 7.84 4.64
CA THR A 53 17.97 9.05 4.89
C THR A 53 17.62 9.67 6.24
N ASN A 54 16.33 9.88 6.52
CA ASN A 54 15.88 10.57 7.73
C ASN A 54 16.00 9.71 9.00
N SER A 55 15.92 8.38 8.87
CA SER A 55 16.13 7.45 9.99
C SER A 55 17.59 7.10 10.22
N GLY A 56 18.46 7.28 9.22
CA GLY A 56 19.84 6.79 9.22
C GLY A 56 19.96 5.26 9.06
N ILE A 57 18.86 4.56 8.73
CA ILE A 57 18.81 3.11 8.59
C ILE A 57 18.75 2.77 7.10
N SER A 58 19.88 2.36 6.53
CA SER A 58 19.96 1.96 5.11
C SER A 58 19.12 0.73 4.75
N LEU A 59 18.69 -0.07 5.73
CA LEU A 59 17.88 -1.26 5.46
C LEU A 59 16.54 -0.95 4.81
N TYR A 60 15.99 0.27 4.98
CA TYR A 60 14.72 0.65 4.37
C TYR A 60 14.78 0.66 2.83
N GLU A 61 15.93 0.98 2.23
CA GLU A 61 16.10 1.09 0.78
C GLU A 61 17.44 0.45 0.33
N PRO A 62 17.43 -0.55 -0.58
CA PRO A 62 16.28 -1.11 -1.30
C PRO A 62 15.61 -2.30 -0.58
N THR A 63 16.23 -2.87 0.45
CA THR A 63 15.79 -4.14 1.03
C THR A 63 14.38 -4.05 1.62
N GLY A 64 14.12 -3.05 2.46
CA GLY A 64 12.81 -2.80 3.06
C GLY A 64 11.73 -2.60 2.00
N ARG A 65 12.01 -1.79 0.97
CA ARG A 65 11.13 -1.59 -0.19
C ARG A 65 10.71 -2.90 -0.85
N VAL A 66 11.68 -3.74 -1.21
CA VAL A 66 11.43 -5.01 -1.91
C VAL A 66 10.63 -5.96 -1.01
N VAL A 67 10.98 -6.05 0.28
CA VAL A 67 10.25 -6.89 1.24
C VAL A 67 8.80 -6.45 1.37
N VAL A 68 8.54 -5.15 1.57
CA VAL A 68 7.17 -4.61 1.65
C VAL A 68 6.41 -4.91 0.37
N GLY A 69 7.02 -4.70 -0.79
CA GLY A 69 6.37 -4.97 -2.08
C GLY A 69 5.97 -6.43 -2.26
N ILE A 70 6.81 -7.38 -1.83
CA ILE A 70 6.49 -8.82 -1.89
C ILE A 70 5.27 -9.12 -1.01
N ILE A 71 5.23 -8.60 0.21
CA ILE A 71 4.12 -8.84 1.15
C ILE A 71 2.82 -8.21 0.62
N GLU A 72 2.89 -7.05 -0.02
CA GLU A 72 1.73 -6.41 -0.67
C GLU A 72 1.16 -7.26 -1.82
N LEU A 73 2.00 -7.83 -2.67
CA LEU A 73 1.54 -8.72 -3.74
C LEU A 73 0.95 -10.02 -3.20
N ILE A 74 1.49 -10.57 -2.10
CA ILE A 74 0.89 -11.72 -1.41
C ILE A 74 -0.48 -11.35 -0.84
N ALA A 75 -0.62 -10.17 -0.24
CA ALA A 75 -1.90 -9.66 0.26
C ALA A 75 -2.92 -9.52 -0.89
N ALA A 76 -2.50 -8.97 -2.03
CA ALA A 76 -3.33 -8.85 -3.22
C ALA A 76 -3.81 -10.22 -3.74
N LEU A 77 -2.92 -11.22 -3.79
CA LEU A 77 -3.29 -12.59 -4.19
C LEU A 77 -4.39 -13.17 -3.28
N PHE A 78 -4.24 -13.02 -1.97
CA PHE A 78 -5.27 -13.47 -1.02
C PHE A 78 -6.57 -12.69 -1.10
N LEU A 79 -6.53 -11.38 -1.40
CA LEU A 79 -7.74 -10.57 -1.55
C LEU A 79 -8.60 -11.02 -2.75
N ILE A 80 -7.97 -11.44 -3.86
CA ILE A 80 -8.69 -11.93 -5.05
C ILE A 80 -9.47 -13.21 -4.73
N LEU A 81 -8.83 -14.16 -4.06
CA LEU A 81 -9.41 -15.47 -3.76
C LEU A 81 -10.45 -15.39 -2.62
N PRO A 82 -11.75 -15.64 -2.87
CA PRO A 82 -12.80 -15.46 -1.86
C PRO A 82 -12.66 -16.35 -0.61
N MET A 83 -11.82 -17.38 -0.67
CA MET A 83 -11.61 -18.31 0.45
C MET A 83 -10.55 -17.80 1.43
N THR A 84 -9.62 -16.97 0.94
CA THR A 84 -8.51 -16.38 1.73
C THR A 84 -8.65 -14.87 1.89
N ARG A 85 -9.69 -14.24 1.33
CA ARG A 85 -9.90 -12.78 1.34
C ARG A 85 -9.79 -12.13 2.72
N ARG A 86 -10.35 -12.74 3.77
CA ARG A 86 -10.24 -12.20 5.13
C ARG A 86 -8.79 -12.14 5.63
N PHE A 87 -7.99 -13.15 5.28
CA PHE A 87 -6.57 -13.17 5.59
C PHE A 87 -5.81 -12.13 4.77
N GLY A 88 -6.11 -12.01 3.48
CA GLY A 88 -5.56 -10.93 2.64
C GLY A 88 -5.89 -9.53 3.18
N ALA A 89 -7.11 -9.31 3.66
CA ALA A 89 -7.53 -8.06 4.28
C ALA A 89 -6.80 -7.77 5.61
N PHE A 90 -6.60 -8.78 6.45
CA PHE A 90 -5.79 -8.65 7.66
C PHE A 90 -4.33 -8.29 7.35
N LEU A 91 -3.72 -8.98 6.38
CA LEU A 91 -2.36 -8.68 5.95
C LEU A 91 -2.24 -7.26 5.39
N SER A 92 -3.22 -6.84 4.58
CA SER A 92 -3.33 -5.48 4.05
C SER A 92 -3.40 -4.45 5.17
N ALA A 93 -4.23 -4.69 6.19
CA ALA A 93 -4.36 -3.79 7.34
C ALA A 93 -3.04 -3.65 8.10
N GLY A 94 -2.27 -4.73 8.25
CA GLY A 94 -0.94 -4.68 8.87
C GLY A 94 0.06 -3.83 8.07
N ILE A 95 0.15 -4.05 6.76
CA ILE A 95 1.04 -3.28 5.87
C ILE A 95 0.66 -1.80 5.87
N LEU A 96 -0.62 -1.50 5.68
CA LEU A 96 -1.13 -0.13 5.56
C LEU A 96 -1.13 0.59 6.91
N GLY A 97 -1.34 -0.13 8.01
CA GLY A 97 -1.12 0.39 9.36
C GLY A 97 0.34 0.78 9.59
N GLY A 98 1.28 -0.04 9.09
CA GLY A 98 2.71 0.29 9.05
C GLY A 98 2.98 1.55 8.22
N ALA A 99 2.40 1.66 7.01
CA ALA A 99 2.55 2.84 6.16
C ALA A 99 2.02 4.11 6.84
N VAL A 100 0.83 4.06 7.44
CA VAL A 100 0.27 5.17 8.23
C VAL A 100 1.18 5.54 9.40
N ALA A 101 1.71 4.55 10.13
CA ALA A 101 2.65 4.80 11.22
C ALA A 101 3.94 5.48 10.74
N MET A 102 4.47 5.09 9.58
CA MET A 102 5.63 5.75 8.99
C MET A 102 5.34 7.22 8.64
N HIS A 103 4.17 7.52 8.07
CA HIS A 103 3.76 8.90 7.81
C HIS A 103 3.59 9.75 9.08
N LEU A 104 3.21 9.12 10.20
CA LEU A 104 3.12 9.80 11.50
C LEU A 104 4.48 9.92 12.20
N SER A 105 5.48 9.18 11.75
CA SER A 105 6.85 9.24 12.26
C SER A 105 7.60 10.46 11.72
N PRO A 106 8.66 10.92 12.42
CA PRO A 106 9.54 11.97 11.90
C PRO A 106 10.36 11.54 10.66
N TRP A 107 10.32 10.27 10.26
CA TRP A 107 11.16 9.75 9.17
C TRP A 107 10.55 9.94 7.78
N LEU A 108 9.22 9.88 7.65
CA LEU A 108 8.54 10.11 6.37
C LEU A 108 7.70 11.38 6.39
N GLY A 109 6.96 11.63 7.47
CA GLY A 109 6.03 12.75 7.56
C GLY A 109 4.75 12.54 6.73
N ARG A 110 3.80 13.46 6.92
CA ARG A 110 2.47 13.39 6.26
C ARG A 110 2.53 13.80 4.80
N GLU A 111 3.46 14.67 4.45
CA GLU A 111 3.72 15.11 3.08
C GLU A 111 5.06 14.53 2.64
N VAL A 112 5.08 13.89 1.48
CA VAL A 112 6.25 13.24 0.92
C VAL A 112 6.85 14.14 -0.15
N PRO A 113 8.19 14.33 -0.22
CA PRO A 113 8.82 15.03 -1.33
C PRO A 113 8.42 14.42 -2.67
N VAL A 114 8.29 15.22 -3.73
CA VAL A 114 7.99 14.67 -5.08
C VAL A 114 9.24 14.26 -5.86
N SER A 115 10.44 14.60 -5.37
CA SER A 115 11.71 14.15 -5.92
C SER A 115 12.79 14.07 -4.83
N LEU A 116 13.89 13.40 -5.14
CA LEU A 116 15.09 13.32 -4.28
C LEU A 116 16.08 14.47 -4.52
N ASP A 117 15.74 15.42 -5.40
CA ASP A 117 16.57 16.61 -5.65
C ASP A 117 16.51 17.55 -4.44
N PRO A 118 17.63 17.83 -3.75
CA PRO A 118 17.65 18.72 -2.59
C PRO A 118 17.21 20.16 -2.89
N GLN A 119 17.22 20.59 -4.16
CA GLN A 119 16.74 21.92 -4.55
C GLN A 119 15.22 21.97 -4.73
N ASN A 120 14.58 20.81 -4.92
CA ASN A 120 13.14 20.72 -5.04
C ASN A 120 12.50 20.56 -3.65
N THR A 121 11.73 21.56 -3.24
CA THR A 121 11.03 21.58 -1.96
C THR A 121 9.54 21.23 -2.06
N SER A 122 9.07 20.86 -3.26
CA SER A 122 7.66 20.49 -3.45
C SER A 122 7.33 19.11 -2.88
N THR A 123 6.11 19.00 -2.34
CA THR A 123 5.58 17.79 -1.72
C THR A 123 4.33 17.31 -2.44
N ASP A 124 3.94 16.07 -2.17
CA ASP A 124 2.71 15.45 -2.69
C ASP A 124 1.42 16.01 -2.05
N GLY A 125 1.52 17.02 -1.19
CA GLY A 125 0.38 17.62 -0.49
C GLY A 125 -0.36 16.66 0.45
N GLY A 126 0.28 15.54 0.84
CA GLY A 126 -0.30 14.51 1.72
C GLY A 126 -1.16 13.49 1.00
N MET A 127 -1.09 13.42 -0.33
CA MET A 127 -1.83 12.46 -1.15
C MET A 127 -1.55 11.01 -0.72
N LEU A 128 -0.27 10.63 -0.55
CA LEU A 128 0.11 9.27 -0.18
C LEU A 128 -0.39 8.90 1.22
N PHE A 129 -0.32 9.84 2.17
CA PHE A 129 -0.81 9.61 3.52
C PHE A 129 -2.33 9.38 3.55
N MET A 130 -3.10 10.21 2.85
CA MET A 130 -4.54 10.06 2.75
C MET A 130 -4.94 8.76 2.02
N LEU A 131 -4.18 8.38 0.99
CA LEU A 131 -4.37 7.12 0.29
C LEU A 131 -4.10 5.92 1.21
N ALA A 132 -3.03 5.97 2.03
CA ALA A 132 -2.73 4.93 3.00
C ALA A 132 -3.86 4.76 4.04
N ILE A 133 -4.41 5.86 4.55
CA ILE A 133 -5.59 5.84 5.45
C ILE A 133 -6.80 5.24 4.75
N LEU A 134 -7.12 5.68 3.52
CA LEU A 134 -8.26 5.17 2.77
C LEU A 134 -8.14 3.65 2.56
N MET A 135 -6.99 3.19 2.08
CA MET A 135 -6.75 1.77 1.88
C MET A 135 -6.80 1.00 3.21
N LEU A 136 -6.27 1.54 4.30
CA LEU A 136 -6.37 0.92 5.62
C LEU A 136 -7.84 0.74 6.02
N VAL A 137 -8.67 1.77 5.90
CA VAL A 137 -10.11 1.68 6.17
C VAL A 137 -10.78 0.66 5.26
N CYS A 138 -10.49 0.67 3.96
CA CYS A 138 -11.02 -0.33 3.02
C CYS A 138 -10.65 -1.77 3.44
N SER A 139 -9.41 -2.00 3.89
CA SER A 139 -8.97 -3.32 4.33
C SER A 139 -9.73 -3.80 5.58
N LEU A 140 -9.95 -2.92 6.55
CA LEU A 140 -10.75 -3.21 7.75
C LEU A 140 -12.21 -3.48 7.39
N LEU A 141 -12.78 -2.71 6.45
CA LEU A 141 -14.15 -2.94 5.98
C LEU A 141 -14.31 -4.28 5.26
N VAL A 142 -13.32 -4.75 4.49
CA VAL A 142 -13.36 -6.08 3.88
C VAL A 142 -13.48 -7.17 4.95
N MET A 143 -12.77 -7.05 6.07
CA MET A 143 -12.84 -8.03 7.17
C MET A 143 -14.25 -8.16 7.74
N VAL A 144 -14.98 -7.05 7.87
CA VAL A 144 -16.33 -7.00 8.44
C VAL A 144 -17.40 -7.40 7.42
N VAL A 145 -17.32 -6.87 6.20
CA VAL A 145 -18.38 -7.02 5.19
C VAL A 145 -18.33 -8.39 4.53
N HIS A 146 -17.14 -8.98 4.35
CA HIS A 146 -16.98 -10.26 3.67
C HIS A 146 -17.73 -11.40 4.38
N PRO A 147 -18.66 -12.10 3.71
CA PRO A 147 -19.45 -13.17 4.34
C PRO A 147 -18.59 -14.33 4.82
N SER A 148 -18.93 -14.86 6.01
CA SER A 148 -18.25 -16.03 6.57
C SER A 148 -18.62 -17.29 5.81
N ALA A 149 -17.82 -18.35 5.89
CA ALA A 149 -18.18 -19.65 5.33
C ALA A 149 -19.53 -20.17 5.88
N LYS A 150 -19.85 -19.83 7.13
CA LYS A 150 -21.14 -20.14 7.79
C LYS A 150 -22.35 -19.42 7.17
N ASP A 151 -22.12 -18.30 6.46
CA ASP A 151 -23.17 -17.52 5.80
C ASP A 151 -23.47 -18.02 4.37
N ARG A 152 -22.75 -19.05 3.89
CA ARG A 152 -22.87 -19.61 2.53
C ARG A 152 -23.85 -20.79 2.45
N GLY A 153 -24.51 -21.13 3.56
CA GLY A 153 -25.64 -22.04 3.66
C GLY A 153 -27.00 -21.36 3.54
#